data_AF-A0A6G2BKM6-F1
#
_entry.id   AF-A0A6G2BKM6-F1
#
_cell.length_a   1.000
_cell.length_b   1.000
_cell.length_c   1.000
_cell.angle_alpha   90.00
_cell.angle_beta   90.00
_cell.angle_gamma   90.00
#
_symmetry.space_group_name_H-M   'P 1'
#
loop_
_entity.id
_entity.type
_entity.pdbx_description
1 polymer ?
#
loop_
_entity_poly.entity_id
_entity_poly.type
_entity_poly.pdbx_seq_one_letter_code
_entity_poly.pdbx_strand_id
1 'polypeptide(L)' 'MQPTTQAAASPAAARREENRRRHLAARLAAQGQRGPRGVAAAWWDQARAVAAAQERAGRPEAWDDLARFLENYCQRYGQ' A
#
# COMPACT_ATOMS: atom_id res chain seq x y z
N MET A 1 -24.42 31.64 -5.59
CA MET A 1 -23.03 31.15 -5.54
C MET A 1 -22.78 30.60 -4.15
N GLN A 2 -22.60 29.29 -4.00
CA GLN A 2 -22.31 28.68 -2.69
C GLN A 2 -20.79 28.60 -2.49
N PRO A 3 -20.26 28.96 -1.30
CA PRO A 3 -18.86 28.77 -1.01
C PRO A 3 -18.61 27.28 -0.73
N THR A 4 -17.76 26.65 -1.55
CA THR A 4 -17.26 25.30 -1.33
C THR A 4 -16.42 25.32 -0.05
N THR A 5 -16.97 24.90 1.09
CA THR A 5 -16.19 24.69 2.30
C THR A 5 -15.25 23.50 2.07
N GLN A 6 -14.03 23.81 1.65
CA GLN A 6 -12.91 22.88 1.61
C GLN A 6 -12.67 22.40 3.04
N ALA A 7 -13.10 21.18 3.35
CA ALA A 7 -12.84 20.54 4.62
C ALA A 7 -11.32 20.34 4.77
N ALA A 8 -10.65 21.33 5.35
CA ALA A 8 -9.25 21.22 5.74
C ALA A 8 -9.14 20.03 6.70
N ALA A 9 -8.43 18.98 6.28
CA ALA A 9 -8.17 17.82 7.11
C ALA A 9 -7.63 18.30 8.47
N SER A 10 -8.28 17.92 9.57
CA SER A 10 -7.91 18.42 10.89
C SER A 10 -6.41 18.14 11.15
N PRO A 11 -5.70 19.01 11.90
CA PRO A 11 -4.26 18.87 12.15
C PRO A 11 -3.86 17.48 12.68
N ALA A 12 -4.75 16.83 13.43
CA ALA A 12 -4.56 15.46 13.92
C ALA A 12 -4.61 14.40 12.81
N ALA A 13 -5.46 14.57 11.79
CA ALA A 13 -5.55 13.65 10.64
C ALA A 13 -4.28 13.73 9.78
N ALA A 14 -3.77 14.95 9.53
CA ALA A 14 -2.53 15.17 8.81
C ALA A 14 -1.32 14.54 9.53
N ARG A 15 -1.19 14.73 10.85
CA ARG A 15 -0.12 14.09 11.66
C ARG A 15 -0.17 12.57 11.64
N ARG A 16 -1.36 11.96 11.63
CA ARG A 16 -1.51 10.50 11.55
C ARG A 16 -1.04 9.94 10.22
N GLU A 17 -1.30 10.66 9.13
CA GLU A 17 -0.85 10.29 7.78
C GLU A 17 0.68 10.43 7.66
N GLU A 18 1.24 11.55 8.15
CA GLU A 18 2.69 11.78 8.27
C GLU A 18 3.37 10.65 9.05
N ASN A 19 2.85 10.30 10.23
CA ASN A 19 3.39 9.21 11.05
C ASN A 19 3.29 7.87 10.33
N ARG A 20 2.18 7.57 9.66
CA ARG A 20 2.04 6.33 8.86
C ARG A 20 3.11 6.27 7.77
N ARG A 21 3.36 7.36 7.05
CA ARG A 21 4.40 7.43 6.03
C ARG A 21 5.79 7.21 6.61
N ARG A 22 6.12 7.85 7.74
CA ARG A 22 7.41 7.66 8.42
C ARG A 22 7.63 6.23 8.90
N HIS A 23 6.62 5.61 9.51
CA HIS A 23 6.71 4.22 9.96
C HIS A 23 6.83 3.24 8.78
N LEU A 24 6.13 3.51 7.67
CA LEU A 24 6.27 2.73 6.45
C LEU A 24 7.68 2.86 5.86
N ALA A 25 8.22 4.07 5.77
CA ALA A 25 9.58 4.31 5.31
C ALA A 25 10.63 3.62 6.18
N ALA A 26 10.48 3.66 7.51
CA ALA A 26 11.37 2.97 8.44
C ALA A 26 11.30 1.43 8.28
N ARG A 27 10.10 0.88 8.06
CA ARG A 27 9.91 -0.55 7.78
C ARG A 27 10.55 -0.96 6.45
N LEU A 28 10.37 -0.17 5.40
CA LEU A 28 10.99 -0.40 4.10
C LEU A 28 12.53 -0.33 4.19
N ALA A 29 13.07 0.64 4.94
CA ALA A 29 14.51 0.76 5.17
C ALA A 29 15.07 -0.44 5.95
N ALA A 30 14.38 -0.90 7.01
CA ALA A 30 14.78 -2.07 7.79
C ALA A 30 14.71 -3.38 6.97
N GLN A 31 13.72 -3.50 6.10
CA GLN A 31 13.60 -4.65 5.20
C GLN A 31 14.61 -4.60 4.05
N GLY A 32 14.97 -3.41 3.57
CA GLY A 32 16.07 -3.21 2.61
C GLY A 32 17.42 -3.72 3.12
N GLN A 33 17.67 -3.66 4.44
CA GLN A 33 18.88 -4.23 5.04
C GLN A 33 18.93 -5.76 4.96
N ARG A 34 17.79 -6.44 4.78
CA ARG A 34 17.72 -7.89 4.54
C ARG A 34 17.94 -8.26 3.06
N GLY A 35 18.34 -7.28 2.25
CA GLY A 35 18.57 -7.44 0.82
C GLY A 35 17.28 -7.55 -0.01
N PRO A 36 17.39 -7.99 -1.27
CA PRO A 36 16.28 -8.03 -2.22
C PRO A 36 15.05 -8.80 -1.71
N ARG A 37 15.28 -9.87 -0.93
CA ARG A 37 14.21 -10.68 -0.32
C ARG A 37 13.38 -9.90 0.70
N GLY A 38 14.01 -9.03 1.49
CA GLY A 38 13.29 -8.19 2.45
C GLY A 38 12.40 -7.16 1.76
N VAL A 39 12.90 -6.54 0.69
CA VAL A 39 12.12 -5.59 -0.12
C VAL A 39 10.90 -6.29 -0.74
N ALA A 40 11.09 -7.49 -1.30
CA ALA A 40 10.00 -8.28 -1.87
C ALA A 40 8.93 -8.66 -0.80
N ALA A 41 9.35 -9.07 0.39
CA ALA A 41 8.44 -9.37 1.49
C ALA A 41 7.64 -8.13 1.95
N ALA A 42 8.31 -6.98 2.06
CA ALA A 42 7.65 -5.73 2.43
C ALA A 42 6.63 -5.27 1.38
N TRP A 43 6.98 -5.40 0.11
CA TRP A 43 6.07 -5.10 -1.00
C TRP A 43 4.84 -6.02 -0.97
N TRP A 44 5.07 -7.32 -0.76
CA TRP A 44 4.01 -8.32 -0.68
C TRP A 44 3.04 -8.04 0.49
N ASP A 45 3.56 -7.72 1.67
CA ASP A 45 2.73 -7.37 2.83
C ASP A 45 1.86 -6.14 2.54
N GLN A 46 2.40 -5.15 1.83
CA GLN A 46 1.65 -3.95 1.47
C GLN A 46 0.55 -4.25 0.44
N ALA A 47 0.86 -5.03 -0.59
CA ALA A 47 -0.12 -5.44 -1.60
C ALA A 47 -1.27 -6.24 -0.97
N ARG A 48 -0.94 -7.15 -0.05
CA ARG A 48 -1.90 -7.93 0.73
C ARG A 48 -2.80 -7.04 1.59
N ALA A 49 -2.24 -6.02 2.25
CA ALA A 49 -3.01 -5.08 3.06
C ALA A 49 -4.01 -4.27 2.23
N VAL A 50 -3.64 -3.90 0.99
CA VAL A 50 -4.53 -3.21 0.05
C VAL A 50 -5.66 -4.14 -0.41
N ALA A 51 -5.35 -5.36 -0.85
CA ALA A 51 -6.38 -6.32 -1.27
C ALA A 51 -7.38 -6.61 -0.14
N ALA A 52 -6.89 -6.84 1.08
CA ALA A 52 -7.74 -7.07 2.25
C ALA A 52 -8.61 -5.85 2.62
N ALA A 53 -8.15 -4.62 2.35
CA ALA A 53 -8.95 -3.42 2.56
C ALA A 53 -10.06 -3.29 1.51
N GLN A 54 -9.77 -3.64 0.26
CA GLN A 54 -10.73 -3.62 -0.85
C GLN A 54 -11.79 -4.70 -0.70
N GLU A 55 -11.42 -5.92 -0.27
CA GLU A 55 -12.35 -6.98 0.07
C GLU A 55 -13.36 -6.52 1.13
N ARG A 56 -12.86 -5.91 2.22
CA ARG A 56 -13.72 -5.32 3.27
C ARG A 56 -14.60 -4.18 2.77
N ALA A 57 -14.23 -3.52 1.68
CA ALA A 57 -15.02 -2.50 1.01
C ALA A 57 -16.03 -3.07 -0.01
N GLY A 58 -16.17 -4.40 -0.08
CA GLY A 58 -17.12 -5.09 -0.95
C GLY A 58 -16.58 -5.44 -2.35
N ARG A 59 -15.26 -5.43 -2.53
CA ARG A 59 -14.59 -5.86 -3.77
C ARG A 59 -13.77 -7.13 -3.55
N PRO A 60 -14.41 -8.31 -3.46
CA PRO A 60 -13.71 -9.58 -3.27
C PRO A 60 -12.73 -9.90 -4.42
N GLU A 61 -12.99 -9.39 -5.64
CA GLU A 61 -12.14 -9.57 -6.82
C GLU A 61 -10.74 -8.92 -6.71
N ALA A 62 -10.51 -8.09 -5.69
CA ALA A 62 -9.22 -7.44 -5.46
C ALA A 62 -8.06 -8.43 -5.24
N TRP A 63 -8.35 -9.63 -4.72
CA TRP A 63 -7.36 -10.70 -4.60
C TRP A 63 -7.01 -11.33 -5.95
N ASP A 64 -8.00 -11.52 -6.82
CA ASP A 64 -7.79 -12.03 -8.18
C ASP A 64 -6.98 -11.06 -9.03
N ASP A 65 -7.26 -9.75 -8.89
CA ASP A 65 -6.48 -8.71 -9.57
C ASP A 65 -5.03 -8.66 -9.08
N LEU A 66 -4.80 -8.85 -7.77
CA LEU A 66 -3.46 -8.97 -7.22
C LEU A 66 -2.72 -10.20 -7.78
N ALA A 67 -3.40 -11.35 -7.87
CA ALA A 67 -2.83 -12.56 -8.44
C ALA A 67 -2.45 -12.39 -9.91
N ARG A 68 -3.35 -11.81 -10.73
CA ARG A 68 -3.08 -11.49 -12.15
C ARG A 68 -1.93 -10.51 -12.31
N PHE A 69 -1.88 -9.48 -11.47
CA PHE A 69 -0.77 -8.53 -11.50
C PHE A 69 0.57 -9.22 -11.24
N LEU A 70 0.63 -10.09 -10.22
CA LEU A 70 1.82 -10.86 -9.90
C LEU A 70 2.24 -11.80 -11.04
N GLU A 71 1.29 -12.52 -11.62
CA GLU A 71 1.53 -13.38 -12.77
C GLU A 71 2.15 -12.59 -13.93
N ASN A 72 1.51 -11.47 -14.32
CA ASN A 72 2.01 -10.60 -15.38
C ASN A 72 3.39 -10.02 -15.08
N TYR A 73 3.62 -9.63 -13.82
CA TYR A 73 4.92 -9.11 -13.37
C TYR A 73 6.01 -10.18 -13.48
N CYS A 74 5.75 -11.40 -13.00
CA CYS A 74 6.67 -12.52 -13.10
C CYS A 74 6.91 -12.95 -14.55
N GLN A 75 5.89 -12.94 -15.42
CA GLN A 75 6.07 -13.21 -16.85
C GLN A 75 6.98 -12.16 -17.52
N ARG A 76 6.85 -10.88 -17.14
CA ARG A 76 7.60 -9.79 -17.74
C ARG A 76 9.04 -9.66 -17.23
N TYR A 77 9.28 -9.94 -15.95
CA TYR A 77 10.56 -9.68 -15.27
C TYR A 77 11.19 -10.92 -14.63
N GLY A 78 10.60 -12.10 -14.77
CA GLY A 78 11.13 -13.36 -14.24
C GLY A 78 12.07 -14.11 -15.19
N GLN A 79 12.41 -13.51 -16.34
CA GLN A 79 13.47 -13.93 -17.26
C GLN A 79 14.79 -13.27 -16.86
#